data_AF-A6TST9-F1
#
_entry.id   AF-A6TST9-F1
#
_cell.length_a   1.000
_cell.length_b   1.000
_cell.length_c   1.000
_cell.angle_alpha   90.00
_cell.angle_beta   90.00
_cell.angle_gamma   90.00
#
_symmetry.space_group_name_H-M   'P 1'
#
loop_
_entity.id
_entity.type
_entity.pdbx_description
1 polymer ?
#
loop_
_entity_poly.entity_id
_entity_poly.type
_entity_poly.pdbx_seq_one_letter_code
_entity_poly.pdbx_strand_id
1 'polypeptide(L)'
;MQKCIIHHTGVDNTAHGVLKDQKVYLLGKDNNLYFPEEMFMAREECEGGLIQFEIEGKWGFADIFTGKIAIEPTWDYAGPFYRGYAHVVLGVQLASEGYSDEKQGGQHGYIDSDGKIIIPLEYDDAEEIPYRKYFMVAKNKRWGLIDIENESIIPFLWDYLQTNYKHNLIFCGIKEKSELHVGDVDKLCSAIIQTQLEPTCEYILKWGVYDENFNLIVHPELDTEPIRPQIKSSPRSKSFSYYDEHYILKREEGYGVLCNDGRLIANIELSKKQATLMINSICQWSFQGNLYI
;
A
#
# COMPACT_ATOMS: atom_id res chain seq x y z
N MET A 1 -37.72 8.16 0.29
CA MET A 1 -36.76 7.13 0.75
C MET A 1 -35.99 6.69 -0.46
N GLN A 2 -34.72 7.07 -0.52
CA GLN A 2 -33.81 6.73 -1.62
C GLN A 2 -32.89 5.62 -1.12
N LYS A 3 -32.63 4.60 -1.95
CA LYS A 3 -31.74 3.51 -1.55
C LYS A 3 -30.30 3.99 -1.59
N CYS A 4 -29.49 3.56 -0.63
CA CYS A 4 -28.05 3.76 -0.61
C CYS A 4 -27.35 2.45 -0.18
N ILE A 5 -26.04 2.42 -0.33
CA ILE A 5 -25.17 1.37 0.20
C ILE A 5 -24.35 2.01 1.32
N ILE A 6 -24.24 1.33 2.46
CA ILE A 6 -23.38 1.74 3.57
C ILE A 6 -22.17 0.83 3.55
N HIS A 7 -20.99 1.43 3.62
CA HIS A 7 -19.70 0.79 3.42
C HIS A 7 -18.93 0.81 4.74
N HIS A 8 -18.40 -0.33 5.16
CA HIS A 8 -17.61 -0.52 6.39
C HIS A 8 -16.26 -1.11 6.01
N THR A 9 -15.18 -0.62 6.64
CA THR A 9 -13.78 -0.91 6.29
C THR A 9 -13.40 -0.64 4.82
N GLY A 10 -14.18 0.15 4.09
CA GLY A 10 -14.02 0.35 2.64
C GLY A 10 -15.06 -0.44 1.86
N VAL A 11 -14.65 -1.19 0.82
CA VAL A 11 -15.56 -1.91 -0.09
C VAL A 11 -15.87 -3.36 0.34
N ASP A 12 -15.10 -3.91 1.28
CA ASP A 12 -15.16 -5.33 1.62
C ASP A 12 -16.44 -5.72 2.38
N ASN A 13 -16.98 -4.80 3.18
CA ASN A 13 -18.19 -5.03 3.97
C ASN A 13 -19.23 -3.96 3.66
N THR A 14 -20.39 -4.38 3.16
CA THR A 14 -21.48 -3.46 2.81
C THR A 14 -22.81 -3.86 3.43
N ALA A 15 -23.67 -2.88 3.62
CA ALA A 15 -25.04 -3.04 4.07
C ALA A 15 -26.00 -2.23 3.19
N HIS A 16 -27.21 -2.74 3.00
CA HIS A 16 -28.27 -1.98 2.35
C HIS A 16 -28.76 -0.88 3.29
N GLY A 17 -28.82 0.35 2.77
CA GLY A 17 -29.29 1.51 3.49
C GLY A 17 -30.40 2.26 2.77
N VAL A 18 -30.98 3.22 3.49
CA VAL A 18 -31.96 4.17 2.98
C VAL A 18 -31.61 5.57 3.45
N LEU A 19 -31.58 6.52 2.52
CA LEU A 19 -31.60 7.94 2.81
C LEU A 19 -33.04 8.43 2.99
N LYS A 20 -33.32 8.99 4.17
CA LYS A 20 -34.61 9.56 4.55
C LYS A 20 -34.39 10.78 5.45
N ASP A 21 -35.03 11.90 5.14
CA ASP A 21 -34.98 13.11 5.95
C ASP A 21 -33.55 13.59 6.28
N GLN A 22 -32.66 13.57 5.27
CA GLN A 22 -31.22 13.90 5.38
C GLN A 22 -30.45 13.01 6.37
N LYS A 23 -30.92 11.78 6.56
CA LYS A 23 -30.29 10.77 7.39
C LYS A 23 -30.16 9.43 6.69
N VAL A 24 -29.01 8.82 6.86
CA VAL A 24 -28.67 7.48 6.42
C VAL A 24 -29.09 6.49 7.50
N TYR A 25 -29.80 5.45 7.09
CA TYR A 25 -30.23 4.34 7.94
C TYR A 25 -29.81 3.02 7.32
N LEU A 26 -29.43 2.05 8.15
CA LEU A 26 -29.38 0.64 7.78
C LEU A 26 -30.81 0.11 7.62
N LEU A 27 -31.04 -0.69 6.58
CA LEU A 27 -32.31 -1.39 6.38
C LEU A 27 -32.20 -2.82 6.90
N GLY A 28 -32.88 -3.09 8.02
CA GLY A 28 -32.94 -4.43 8.59
C GLY A 28 -33.78 -5.40 7.75
N LYS A 29 -33.56 -6.71 7.95
CA LYS A 29 -34.35 -7.78 7.28
C LYS A 29 -35.84 -7.76 7.64
N ASP A 30 -36.16 -7.15 8.77
CA ASP A 30 -37.51 -6.92 9.28
C ASP A 30 -38.17 -5.65 8.68
N ASN A 31 -37.49 -4.96 7.76
CA ASN A 31 -37.84 -3.65 7.19
C ASN A 31 -37.83 -2.50 8.21
N ASN A 32 -37.24 -2.69 9.39
CA ASN A 32 -37.00 -1.59 10.32
C ASN A 32 -35.75 -0.81 9.92
N LEU A 33 -35.72 0.46 10.31
CA LEU A 33 -34.59 1.36 10.09
C LEU A 33 -33.75 1.44 11.35
N TYR A 34 -32.46 1.21 11.20
CA TYR A 34 -31.47 1.27 12.27
C TYR A 34 -30.43 2.35 11.94
N PHE A 35 -29.83 2.96 12.95
CA PHE A 35 -28.71 3.87 12.71
C PHE A 35 -27.45 3.09 12.32
N PRO A 36 -26.51 3.72 11.58
CA PRO A 36 -25.32 3.01 11.13
C PRO A 36 -24.45 2.40 12.24
N GLU A 37 -24.55 2.90 13.47
CA GLU A 37 -23.88 2.32 14.64
C GLU A 37 -24.22 0.84 14.92
N GLU A 38 -25.34 0.33 14.39
CA GLU A 38 -25.76 -1.07 14.52
C GLU A 38 -25.08 -1.98 13.49
N MET A 39 -24.31 -1.41 12.56
CA MET A 39 -23.46 -2.18 11.66
C MET A 39 -22.33 -2.81 12.46
N PHE A 40 -22.00 -4.06 12.13
CA PHE A 40 -20.95 -4.81 12.81
C PHE A 40 -19.65 -3.99 12.88
N MET A 41 -19.10 -3.85 14.09
CA MET A 41 -17.85 -3.12 14.38
C MET A 41 -17.83 -1.62 14.05
N ALA A 42 -18.97 -0.99 13.71
CA ALA A 42 -18.99 0.43 13.36
C ALA A 42 -18.51 1.32 14.52
N ARG A 43 -18.83 1.00 15.77
CA ARG A 43 -18.44 1.80 16.95
C ARG A 43 -16.95 1.71 17.25
N GLU A 44 -16.33 0.59 16.87
CA GLU A 44 -14.94 0.28 17.15
C GLU A 44 -14.01 0.76 16.03
N GLU A 45 -14.47 0.75 14.77
CA GLU A 45 -13.62 0.94 13.60
C GLU A 45 -13.89 2.25 12.84
N CYS A 46 -15.08 2.86 12.97
CA CYS A 46 -15.35 4.15 12.33
C CYS A 46 -14.73 5.29 13.16
N GLU A 47 -13.54 5.73 12.74
CA GLU A 47 -12.89 6.89 13.34
C GLU A 47 -13.76 8.16 13.21
N GLY A 48 -13.84 8.94 14.29
CA GLY A 48 -14.68 10.14 14.36
C GLY A 48 -16.19 9.85 14.31
N GLY A 49 -16.61 8.59 14.37
CA GLY A 49 -18.01 8.20 14.22
C GLY A 49 -18.52 8.42 12.79
N LEU A 50 -17.64 8.44 11.79
CA LEU A 50 -17.99 8.66 10.39
C LEU A 50 -17.96 7.35 9.61
N ILE A 51 -19.06 7.04 8.94
CA ILE A 51 -19.19 5.87 8.06
C ILE A 51 -19.49 6.31 6.63
N GLN A 52 -18.92 5.58 5.68
CA GLN A 52 -19.11 5.86 4.26
C GLN A 52 -20.48 5.35 3.81
N PHE A 53 -21.10 6.12 2.94
CA PHE A 53 -22.28 5.67 2.22
C PHE A 53 -22.20 6.12 0.77
N GLU A 54 -22.80 5.33 -0.10
CA GLU A 54 -22.88 5.56 -1.53
C GLU A 54 -24.33 5.72 -1.96
N ILE A 55 -24.61 6.78 -2.70
CA ILE A 55 -25.90 7.04 -3.31
C ILE A 55 -25.69 7.50 -4.75
N GLU A 56 -26.34 6.83 -5.69
CA GLU A 56 -26.23 7.12 -7.13
C GLU A 56 -24.78 7.17 -7.65
N GLY A 57 -23.93 6.27 -7.15
CA GLY A 57 -22.52 6.18 -7.53
C GLY A 57 -21.62 7.24 -6.87
N LYS A 58 -22.15 8.05 -5.96
CA LYS A 58 -21.39 9.08 -5.23
C LYS A 58 -21.27 8.74 -3.75
N TRP A 59 -20.05 8.88 -3.24
CA TRP A 59 -19.66 8.53 -1.89
C TRP A 59 -19.61 9.77 -1.00
N GLY A 60 -20.21 9.66 0.17
CA GLY A 60 -20.19 10.64 1.26
C GLY A 60 -20.04 9.97 2.61
N PHE A 61 -20.18 10.74 3.70
CA PHE A 61 -20.04 10.23 5.06
C PHE A 61 -21.21 10.66 5.93
N ALA A 62 -21.66 9.74 6.79
CA ALA A 62 -22.70 9.98 7.77
C ALA A 62 -22.17 9.72 9.19
N ASP A 63 -22.72 10.45 10.16
CA ASP A 63 -22.50 10.20 11.57
C ASP A 63 -23.23 8.90 11.99
N ILE A 64 -22.49 7.97 12.59
CA ILE A 64 -23.01 6.62 12.87
C ILE A 64 -24.13 6.61 13.92
N PHE A 65 -24.15 7.59 14.83
CA PHE A 65 -25.10 7.63 15.94
C PHE A 65 -26.43 8.29 15.56
N THR A 66 -26.38 9.28 14.68
CA THR A 66 -27.55 10.10 14.32
C THR A 66 -28.03 9.87 12.90
N GLY A 67 -27.22 9.18 12.09
CA GLY A 67 -27.41 8.98 10.66
C GLY A 67 -27.26 10.25 9.83
N LYS A 68 -27.00 11.41 10.44
CA LYS A 68 -26.93 12.68 9.70
C LYS A 68 -25.77 12.65 8.71
N ILE A 69 -26.01 13.16 7.50
CA ILE A 69 -24.94 13.39 6.54
C ILE A 69 -23.97 14.42 7.15
N ALA A 70 -22.71 14.01 7.27
CA ALA A 70 -21.61 14.84 7.74
C ALA A 70 -20.83 15.42 6.55
N ILE A 71 -20.60 14.60 5.52
CA ILE A 71 -19.94 14.99 4.27
C ILE A 71 -20.83 14.55 3.12
N GLU A 72 -21.24 15.51 2.29
CA GLU A 72 -22.13 15.26 1.16
C GLU A 72 -21.51 14.30 0.12
N PRO A 73 -22.33 13.47 -0.54
CA PRO A 73 -21.83 12.50 -1.50
C PRO A 73 -21.39 13.19 -2.79
N THR A 74 -20.07 13.33 -2.97
CA THR A 74 -19.47 14.00 -4.15
C THR A 74 -18.39 13.17 -4.84
N TRP A 75 -17.79 12.22 -4.12
CA TRP A 75 -16.64 11.43 -4.59
C TRP A 75 -17.08 10.21 -5.39
N ASP A 76 -16.27 9.78 -6.36
CA ASP A 76 -16.52 8.50 -7.05
C ASP A 76 -16.07 7.31 -6.19
N TYR A 77 -15.20 7.57 -5.22
CA TYR A 77 -14.83 6.63 -4.17
C TYR A 77 -14.38 7.39 -2.91
N ALA A 78 -14.65 6.80 -1.74
CA ALA A 78 -14.08 7.23 -0.48
C ALA A 78 -13.67 6.04 0.40
N GLY A 79 -12.41 6.02 0.84
CA GLY A 79 -11.91 5.10 1.85
C GLY A 79 -12.40 5.48 3.26
N PRO A 80 -12.24 4.58 4.25
CA PRO A 80 -12.54 4.90 5.64
C PRO A 80 -11.61 5.98 6.18
N PHE A 81 -12.06 6.66 7.23
CA PHE A 81 -11.18 7.54 7.99
C PHE A 81 -10.17 6.71 8.77
N TYR A 82 -8.89 7.04 8.58
CA TYR A 82 -7.79 6.61 9.43
C TYR A 82 -6.98 7.84 9.82
N ARG A 83 -6.74 8.01 11.12
CA ARG A 83 -5.95 9.11 11.72
C ARG A 83 -6.42 10.50 11.32
N GLY A 84 -7.71 10.66 11.13
CA GLY A 84 -8.36 11.91 10.74
C GLY A 84 -8.38 12.19 9.24
N TYR A 85 -7.88 11.29 8.39
CA TYR A 85 -7.91 11.45 6.93
C TYR A 85 -8.66 10.32 6.24
N ALA A 86 -9.39 10.66 5.17
CA ALA A 86 -9.99 9.69 4.28
C ALA A 86 -9.46 9.88 2.87
N HIS A 87 -9.05 8.77 2.24
CA HIS A 87 -8.70 8.73 0.82
C HIS A 87 -9.96 8.97 -0.01
N VAL A 88 -9.90 9.88 -0.98
CA VAL A 88 -11.01 10.16 -1.90
C VAL A 88 -10.52 10.18 -3.34
N VAL A 89 -11.39 9.77 -4.26
CA VAL A 89 -11.06 9.70 -5.69
C VAL A 89 -12.19 10.26 -6.54
N LEU A 90 -11.81 10.99 -7.60
CA LEU A 90 -12.70 11.43 -8.68
C LEU A 90 -12.29 10.81 -10.01
N GLY A 91 -13.26 10.50 -10.87
CA GLY A 91 -13.03 9.97 -12.21
C GLY A 91 -12.60 8.50 -12.25
N VAL A 92 -12.92 7.72 -11.22
CA VAL A 92 -12.64 6.27 -11.19
C VAL A 92 -13.44 5.56 -12.26
N GLN A 93 -12.82 4.63 -12.99
CA GLN A 93 -13.53 3.61 -13.74
C GLN A 93 -13.68 2.38 -12.84
N LEU A 94 -14.87 2.19 -12.27
CA LEU A 94 -15.17 0.95 -11.54
C LEU A 94 -15.22 -0.19 -12.56
N ALA A 95 -14.33 -1.17 -12.45
CA ALA A 95 -14.38 -2.37 -13.27
C ALA A 95 -15.70 -3.09 -12.97
N SER A 96 -16.59 -3.17 -13.96
CA SER A 96 -17.96 -3.66 -13.78
C SER A 96 -18.03 -5.17 -13.48
N GLU A 97 -16.98 -5.95 -13.72
CA GLU A 97 -17.00 -7.39 -13.55
C GLU A 97 -15.59 -7.93 -13.23
N GLY A 98 -15.32 -8.30 -11.98
CA GLY A 98 -14.10 -8.99 -11.58
C GLY A 98 -13.72 -8.72 -10.13
N TYR A 99 -13.39 -9.78 -9.39
CA TYR A 99 -12.94 -9.77 -7.99
C TYR A 99 -11.54 -9.16 -7.78
N SER A 100 -11.22 -8.07 -8.48
CA SER A 100 -10.05 -7.26 -8.20
C SER A 100 -10.53 -5.85 -7.89
N ASP A 101 -10.59 -5.52 -6.60
CA ASP A 101 -10.87 -4.18 -6.06
C ASP A 101 -9.80 -3.12 -6.43
N GLU A 102 -8.98 -3.41 -7.45
CA GLU A 102 -8.01 -2.49 -8.04
C GLU A 102 -8.76 -1.46 -8.89
N LYS A 103 -9.13 -0.36 -8.25
CA LYS A 103 -9.65 0.84 -8.91
C LYS A 103 -8.59 1.36 -9.87
N GLN A 104 -8.89 1.35 -11.16
CA GLN A 104 -7.96 1.85 -12.16
C GLN A 104 -8.26 3.30 -12.50
N GLY A 105 -7.24 4.14 -12.29
CA GLY A 105 -7.27 5.56 -12.63
C GLY A 105 -8.13 6.41 -11.69
N GLY A 106 -8.39 7.63 -12.14
CA GLY A 106 -8.97 8.69 -11.31
C GLY A 106 -7.89 9.64 -10.78
N GLN A 107 -8.34 10.63 -10.02
CA GLN A 107 -7.53 11.62 -9.34
C GLN A 107 -7.67 11.42 -7.84
N HIS A 108 -6.57 11.07 -7.19
CA HIS A 108 -6.51 10.65 -5.80
C HIS A 108 -6.12 11.84 -4.91
N GLY A 109 -6.74 11.93 -3.73
CA GLY A 109 -6.41 12.91 -2.70
C GLY A 109 -6.94 12.49 -1.34
N TYR A 110 -6.84 13.38 -0.35
CA TYR A 110 -7.29 13.12 1.02
C TYR A 110 -8.10 14.29 1.56
N ILE A 111 -9.13 13.96 2.34
CA ILE A 111 -9.94 14.92 3.09
C ILE A 111 -9.80 14.70 4.60
N ASP A 112 -10.06 15.74 5.38
CA ASP A 112 -10.27 15.61 6.82
C ASP A 112 -11.74 15.27 7.17
N SER A 113 -12.03 15.11 8.46
CA SER A 113 -13.37 14.78 8.99
C SER A 113 -14.42 15.87 8.76
N ASP A 114 -14.01 17.09 8.44
CA ASP A 114 -14.91 18.19 8.06
C ASP A 114 -15.17 18.22 6.54
N GLY A 115 -14.57 17.28 5.79
CA GLY A 115 -14.66 17.19 4.34
C GLY A 115 -13.73 18.16 3.60
N LYS A 116 -12.80 18.82 4.29
CA LYS A 116 -11.84 19.72 3.67
C LYS A 116 -10.75 18.91 2.98
N ILE A 117 -10.43 19.27 1.74
CA ILE A 117 -9.30 18.71 1.00
C ILE A 117 -7.99 19.10 1.70
N ILE A 118 -7.24 18.08 2.15
CA ILE A 118 -5.92 18.18 2.74
C ILE A 118 -4.86 17.91 1.69
N ILE A 119 -4.99 16.78 0.96
CA ILE A 119 -4.16 16.46 -0.20
C ILE A 119 -5.02 16.65 -1.46
N PRO A 120 -4.62 17.52 -2.41
CA PRO A 120 -5.38 17.79 -3.62
C PRO A 120 -5.64 16.53 -4.47
N LEU A 121 -6.79 16.47 -5.13
CA LEU A 121 -7.13 15.41 -6.08
C LEU A 121 -6.43 15.66 -7.42
N GLU A 122 -5.12 15.49 -7.46
CA GLU A 122 -4.30 15.65 -8.69
C GLU A 122 -3.35 14.48 -8.95
N TYR A 123 -3.32 13.49 -8.05
CA TYR A 123 -2.42 12.36 -8.12
C TYR A 123 -3.02 11.19 -8.89
N ASP A 124 -2.18 10.49 -9.64
CA ASP A 124 -2.51 9.25 -10.34
C ASP A 124 -2.88 8.12 -9.36
N ASP A 125 -2.29 8.16 -8.17
CA ASP A 125 -2.49 7.21 -7.08
C ASP A 125 -2.02 7.83 -5.75
N ALA A 126 -2.54 7.35 -4.63
CA ALA A 126 -2.17 7.83 -3.30
C ALA A 126 -2.43 6.79 -2.20
N GLU A 127 -1.49 6.68 -1.26
CA GLU A 127 -1.54 5.82 -0.09
C GLU A 127 -0.95 6.54 1.13
N GLU A 128 -1.62 6.46 2.29
CA GLU A 128 -1.09 7.02 3.54
C GLU A 128 -0.08 6.03 4.14
N ILE A 129 1.07 6.52 4.63
CA ILE A 129 1.98 5.72 5.44
C ILE A 129 1.41 5.58 6.86
N PRO A 130 1.11 4.35 7.31
CA PRO A 130 0.60 4.14 8.65
C PRO A 130 1.55 4.71 9.72
N TYR A 131 0.98 5.37 10.73
CA TYR A 131 1.69 5.91 11.90
C TYR A 131 2.59 7.13 11.66
N ARG A 132 2.66 7.69 10.44
CA ARG A 132 3.64 8.74 10.14
C ARG A 132 3.12 10.04 9.53
N LYS A 133 1.83 10.15 9.17
CA LYS A 133 1.23 11.36 8.54
C LYS A 133 1.94 11.81 7.25
N TYR A 134 2.45 10.85 6.48
CA TYR A 134 2.99 11.10 5.15
C TYR A 134 2.20 10.30 4.13
N PHE A 135 2.22 10.74 2.88
CA PHE A 135 1.47 10.11 1.80
C PHE A 135 2.42 9.73 0.67
N MET A 136 2.45 8.45 0.32
CA MET A 136 3.06 8.01 -0.93
C MET A 136 2.08 8.33 -2.05
N VAL A 137 2.54 9.06 -3.05
CA VAL A 137 1.68 9.56 -4.13
C VAL A 137 2.35 9.36 -5.48
N ALA A 138 1.55 9.02 -6.49
CA ALA A 138 2.01 8.91 -7.87
C ALA A 138 1.60 10.15 -8.67
N LYS A 139 2.54 10.74 -9.40
CA LYS A 139 2.29 11.83 -10.35
C LYS A 139 3.04 11.55 -11.64
N ASN A 140 2.34 11.61 -12.76
CA ASN A 140 2.86 11.20 -14.07
C ASN A 140 3.45 9.78 -14.05
N LYS A 141 2.76 8.85 -13.36
CA LYS A 141 3.18 7.45 -13.18
C LYS A 141 4.53 7.25 -12.47
N ARG A 142 4.99 8.27 -11.74
CA ARG A 142 6.17 8.20 -10.88
C ARG A 142 5.76 8.44 -9.44
N TRP A 143 6.21 7.58 -8.54
CA TRP A 143 5.95 7.66 -7.12
C TRP A 143 6.93 8.58 -6.41
N GLY A 144 6.43 9.30 -5.41
CA GLY A 144 7.15 10.11 -4.46
C GLY A 144 6.46 10.07 -3.09
N LEU A 145 7.00 10.81 -2.13
CA LEU A 145 6.44 10.98 -0.79
C LEU A 145 6.19 12.46 -0.54
N ILE A 146 5.02 12.77 0.00
CA ILE A 146 4.66 14.13 0.43
C ILE A 146 4.29 14.15 1.91
N ASP A 147 4.41 15.33 2.53
CA ASP A 147 3.83 15.61 3.83
C ASP A 147 2.37 16.09 3.72
N ILE A 148 1.78 16.50 4.84
CA ILE A 148 0.39 16.96 4.92
C ILE A 148 0.18 18.34 4.31
N GLU A 149 1.24 19.14 4.21
CA GLU A 149 1.30 20.42 3.51
C GLU A 149 1.43 20.24 1.99
N ASN A 150 1.45 19.00 1.50
CA ASN A 150 1.62 18.63 0.09
C ASN A 150 3.02 18.96 -0.46
N GLU A 151 4.02 19.10 0.42
CA GLU A 151 5.41 19.31 0.06
C GLU A 151 6.12 17.98 -0.20
N SER A 152 6.96 17.94 -1.24
CA SER A 152 7.67 16.71 -1.62
C SER A 152 8.85 16.45 -0.69
N ILE A 153 8.77 15.32 0.03
CA ILE A 153 9.84 14.79 0.90
C ILE A 153 10.74 13.81 0.12
N ILE A 154 10.12 12.89 -0.63
CA ILE A 154 10.82 12.03 -1.60
C ILE A 154 10.33 12.45 -3.00
N PRO A 155 11.24 12.76 -3.94
CA PRO A 155 10.86 13.23 -5.27
C PRO A 155 10.17 12.15 -6.10
N PHE A 156 9.32 12.58 -7.05
CA PHE A 156 8.58 11.74 -8.00
C PHE A 156 9.48 11.11 -9.06
N LEU A 157 10.36 10.19 -8.65
CA LEU A 157 11.34 9.53 -9.53
C LEU A 157 11.09 8.04 -9.71
N TRP A 158 10.32 7.44 -8.80
CA TRP A 158 10.29 5.99 -8.62
C TRP A 158 9.20 5.33 -9.45
N ASP A 159 9.48 4.19 -10.08
CA ASP A 159 8.43 3.36 -10.70
C ASP A 159 7.64 2.60 -9.63
N TYR A 160 8.27 2.32 -8.49
CA TYR A 160 7.66 1.68 -7.32
C TYR A 160 8.13 2.37 -6.04
N LEU A 161 7.22 2.62 -5.10
CA LEU A 161 7.53 3.10 -3.77
C LEU A 161 6.61 2.38 -2.79
N GLN A 162 7.18 1.78 -1.76
CA GLN A 162 6.40 1.05 -0.75
C GLN A 162 7.11 1.03 0.59
N THR A 163 6.35 0.91 1.66
CA THR A 163 6.91 0.76 3.00
C THR A 163 7.22 -0.69 3.32
N ASN A 164 8.19 -0.92 4.20
CA ASN A 164 8.37 -2.22 4.82
C ASN A 164 7.22 -2.56 5.80
N TYR A 165 7.20 -3.79 6.32
CA TYR A 165 6.16 -4.27 7.23
C TYR A 165 5.98 -3.42 8.51
N LYS A 166 7.04 -2.76 8.99
CA LYS A 166 6.98 -1.88 10.17
C LYS A 166 6.74 -0.40 9.83
N HIS A 167 6.55 -0.08 8.55
CA HIS A 167 6.31 1.27 8.03
C HIS A 167 7.40 2.31 8.33
N ASN A 168 8.62 1.85 8.63
CA ASN A 168 9.74 2.69 9.04
C ASN A 168 10.86 2.77 8.00
N LEU A 169 10.93 1.82 7.06
CA LEU A 169 11.77 1.91 5.86
C LEU A 169 10.89 2.06 4.62
N ILE A 170 11.41 2.77 3.62
CA ILE A 170 10.77 2.88 2.30
C ILE A 170 11.67 2.23 1.26
N PHE A 171 11.13 1.29 0.49
CA PHE A 171 11.78 0.67 -0.64
C PHE A 171 11.37 1.39 -1.91
N CYS A 172 12.36 1.79 -2.71
CA CYS A 172 12.14 2.50 -3.96
C CYS A 172 12.68 1.68 -5.14
N GLY A 173 11.89 1.55 -6.20
CA GLY A 173 12.23 0.80 -7.40
C GLY A 173 12.26 1.69 -8.64
N ILE A 174 13.25 1.50 -9.50
CA ILE A 174 13.35 2.15 -10.82
C ILE A 174 13.54 1.11 -11.91
N LYS A 175 12.75 1.23 -12.99
CA LYS A 175 12.87 0.42 -14.19
C LYS A 175 14.01 0.95 -15.05
N GLU A 176 15.01 0.13 -15.27
CA GLU A 176 16.09 0.36 -16.21
C GLU A 176 15.86 -0.46 -17.48
N LYS A 177 16.19 0.10 -18.65
CA LYS A 177 16.13 -0.65 -19.90
C LYS A 177 17.16 -1.77 -19.84
N SER A 178 16.75 -3.00 -20.09
CA SER A 178 17.70 -4.10 -20.26
C SER A 178 18.56 -3.85 -21.50
N GLU A 179 19.88 -3.77 -21.34
CA GLU A 179 20.81 -3.90 -22.45
C GLU A 179 20.81 -5.37 -22.89
N LEU A 180 19.88 -5.72 -23.79
CA LEU A 180 19.92 -7.00 -24.50
C LEU A 180 21.33 -7.19 -25.08
N HIS A 181 22.06 -8.18 -24.57
CA HIS A 181 23.37 -8.51 -25.10
C HIS A 181 23.19 -9.00 -26.54
N VAL A 182 24.01 -8.52 -27.46
CA VAL A 182 23.93 -8.78 -28.91
C VAL A 182 23.86 -10.29 -29.25
N GLY A 183 24.36 -11.18 -28.37
CA GLY A 183 24.26 -12.63 -28.52
C GLY A 183 22.86 -13.23 -28.28
N ASP A 184 21.97 -12.56 -27.56
CA ASP A 184 20.58 -13.01 -27.33
C ASP A 184 19.65 -12.54 -28.45
N VAL A 185 20.03 -11.47 -29.16
CA VAL A 185 19.29 -10.90 -30.29
C VAL A 185 19.21 -11.87 -31.46
N ASP A 186 20.26 -12.66 -31.75
CA ASP A 186 20.23 -13.63 -32.86
C ASP A 186 19.25 -14.79 -32.62
N LYS A 187 19.08 -15.21 -31.35
CA LYS A 187 18.07 -16.21 -30.95
C LYS A 187 16.66 -15.64 -30.96
N LEU A 188 16.49 -14.40 -30.48
CA LEU A 188 15.20 -13.70 -30.46
C LEU A 188 14.71 -13.32 -31.86
N CYS A 189 15.58 -12.84 -32.75
CA CYS A 189 15.23 -12.51 -34.15
C CYS A 189 14.67 -13.73 -34.89
N SER A 190 15.22 -14.92 -34.65
CA SER A 190 14.72 -16.17 -35.25
C SER A 190 13.31 -16.52 -34.76
N ALA A 191 12.96 -16.19 -33.51
CA ALA A 191 11.64 -16.44 -32.92
C ALA A 191 10.60 -15.33 -33.25
N ILE A 192 11.04 -14.07 -33.33
CA ILE A 192 10.20 -12.90 -33.65
C ILE A 192 9.72 -12.94 -35.10
N ILE A 193 10.58 -13.35 -36.05
CA ILE A 193 10.21 -13.51 -37.47
C ILE A 193 9.08 -14.55 -37.65
N GLN A 194 8.93 -15.51 -36.74
CA GLN A 194 7.88 -16.52 -36.81
C GLN A 194 6.56 -16.11 -36.14
N THR A 195 6.53 -15.08 -35.29
CA THR A 195 5.39 -14.87 -34.36
C THR A 195 4.69 -13.52 -34.45
N GLN A 196 5.15 -12.55 -35.27
CA GLN A 196 4.59 -11.18 -35.32
C GLN A 196 4.47 -10.52 -33.92
N LEU A 197 5.31 -10.91 -32.95
CA LEU A 197 5.33 -10.29 -31.64
C LEU A 197 6.18 -9.01 -31.70
N GLU A 198 5.62 -7.89 -31.27
CA GLU A 198 6.42 -6.68 -31.04
C GLU A 198 7.49 -6.99 -29.98
N PRO A 199 8.74 -6.50 -30.14
CA PRO A 199 9.78 -6.73 -29.15
C PRO A 199 9.38 -6.07 -27.83
N THR A 200 8.99 -6.86 -26.85
CA THR A 200 8.82 -6.40 -25.47
C THR A 200 10.20 -6.02 -24.97
N CYS A 201 10.47 -4.72 -24.77
CA CYS A 201 11.63 -4.30 -24.00
C CYS A 201 11.49 -4.90 -22.60
N GLU A 202 12.33 -5.89 -22.27
CA GLU A 202 12.47 -6.34 -20.89
C GLU A 202 13.12 -5.20 -20.10
N TYR A 203 12.49 -4.81 -19.00
CA TYR A 203 13.07 -3.87 -18.05
C TYR A 203 13.63 -4.66 -16.87
N ILE A 204 14.77 -4.24 -16.37
CA ILE A 204 15.32 -4.71 -15.10
C ILE A 204 14.93 -3.70 -14.03
N LEU A 205 14.46 -4.20 -12.88
CA LEU A 205 14.05 -3.38 -11.76
C LEU A 205 15.20 -3.29 -10.76
N LYS A 206 15.63 -2.07 -10.46
CA LYS A 206 16.65 -1.81 -9.44
C LYS A 206 16.04 -1.18 -8.21
N TRP A 207 16.37 -1.73 -7.05
CA TRP A 207 15.80 -1.32 -5.77
C TRP A 207 16.80 -0.61 -4.88
N GLY A 208 16.32 0.40 -4.16
CA GLY A 208 17.03 1.15 -3.14
C GLY A 208 16.20 1.23 -1.85
N VAL A 209 16.78 1.86 -0.82
CA VAL A 209 16.17 1.95 0.51
C VAL A 209 16.37 3.33 1.10
N TYR A 210 15.28 3.91 1.60
CA TYR A 210 15.27 5.06 2.49
C TYR A 210 15.08 4.62 3.94
N ASP A 211 15.75 5.32 4.86
CA ASP A 211 15.59 5.13 6.30
C ASP A 211 14.32 5.81 6.86
N GLU A 212 14.14 5.73 8.18
CA GLU A 212 13.02 6.36 8.88
C GLU A 212 13.04 7.89 8.86
N ASN A 213 14.15 8.51 8.48
CA ASN A 213 14.24 9.97 8.32
C ASN A 213 14.21 10.38 6.84
N PHE A 214 13.87 9.43 5.94
CA PHE A 214 13.84 9.62 4.49
C PHE A 214 15.20 9.96 3.88
N ASN A 215 16.29 9.52 4.49
CA ASN A 215 17.60 9.53 3.87
C ASN A 215 17.75 8.29 2.98
N LEU A 216 18.22 8.47 1.74
CA LEU A 216 18.55 7.35 0.86
C LEU A 216 19.82 6.66 1.36
N ILE A 217 19.67 5.50 2.00
CA ILE A 217 20.76 4.73 2.62
C ILE A 217 21.30 3.63 1.70
N VAL A 218 20.51 3.18 0.72
CA VAL A 218 20.93 2.26 -0.33
C VAL A 218 20.42 2.82 -1.65
N HIS A 219 21.32 3.12 -2.58
CA HIS A 219 20.94 3.58 -3.92
C HIS A 219 20.19 2.47 -4.68
N PRO A 220 19.42 2.81 -5.74
CA PRO A 220 18.72 1.83 -6.57
C PRO A 220 19.70 0.97 -7.38
N GLU A 221 20.26 -0.05 -6.75
CA GLU A 221 21.26 -0.95 -7.35
C GLU A 221 20.98 -2.43 -7.07
N LEU A 222 20.04 -2.73 -6.16
CA LEU A 222 19.68 -4.08 -5.79
C LEU A 222 18.88 -4.74 -6.91
N ASP A 223 19.16 -6.01 -7.20
CA ASP A 223 18.46 -6.79 -8.23
C ASP A 223 17.06 -7.24 -7.80
N THR A 224 16.79 -7.17 -6.50
CA THR A 224 15.51 -7.54 -5.90
C THR A 224 15.17 -6.52 -4.83
N GLU A 225 13.87 -6.38 -4.57
CA GLU A 225 13.41 -5.72 -3.35
C GLU A 225 14.12 -6.34 -2.12
N PRO A 226 14.43 -5.56 -1.07
CA PRO A 226 14.96 -6.10 0.18
C PRO A 226 14.13 -7.28 0.70
N ILE A 227 14.77 -8.44 0.87
CA ILE A 227 14.08 -9.71 1.10
C ILE A 227 13.93 -9.96 2.62
N ARG A 228 12.70 -10.17 3.08
CA ARG A 228 12.43 -10.69 4.43
C ARG A 228 12.89 -12.14 4.54
N PRO A 229 13.83 -12.48 5.45
CA PRO A 229 14.21 -13.87 5.67
C PRO A 229 13.03 -14.69 6.15
N GLN A 230 12.94 -15.94 5.68
CA GLN A 230 12.02 -16.93 6.22
C GLN A 230 12.77 -17.84 7.19
N ILE A 231 12.27 -17.92 8.42
CA ILE A 231 12.86 -18.70 9.50
C ILE A 231 11.88 -19.76 9.99
N LYS A 232 12.42 -20.86 10.53
CA LYS A 232 11.61 -21.88 11.19
C LYS A 232 11.50 -21.57 12.67
N SER A 233 10.32 -21.79 13.25
CA SER A 233 10.11 -21.69 14.70
C SER A 233 10.90 -22.71 15.51
N SER A 234 11.27 -23.85 14.90
CA SER A 234 12.19 -24.83 15.47
C SER A 234 12.84 -25.67 14.36
N PRO A 235 13.96 -26.36 14.61
CA PRO A 235 14.63 -27.21 13.61
C PRO A 235 13.72 -28.29 13.00
N ARG A 236 12.73 -28.77 13.77
CA ARG A 236 11.78 -29.81 13.35
C ARG A 236 10.52 -29.25 12.69
N SER A 237 10.30 -27.93 12.74
CA SER A 237 9.12 -27.33 12.14
C SER A 237 9.12 -27.48 10.61
N LYS A 238 7.92 -27.73 10.07
CA LYS A 238 7.65 -27.66 8.63
C LYS A 238 7.13 -26.28 8.20
N SER A 239 6.67 -25.46 9.15
CA SER A 239 6.21 -24.10 8.88
C SER A 239 7.36 -23.10 8.97
N PHE A 240 7.29 -22.08 8.12
CA PHE A 240 8.18 -20.93 8.12
C PHE A 240 7.39 -19.68 8.53
N SER A 241 8.06 -18.77 9.22
CA SER A 241 7.58 -17.43 9.50
C SER A 241 8.57 -16.42 8.92
N TYR A 242 8.07 -15.26 8.50
CA TYR A 242 8.95 -14.16 8.14
C TYR A 242 9.64 -13.59 9.38
N TYR A 243 10.88 -13.13 9.19
CA TYR A 243 11.65 -12.43 10.20
C TYR A 243 11.73 -10.95 9.83
N ASP A 244 11.23 -10.10 10.73
CA ASP A 244 10.92 -8.69 10.41
C ASP A 244 11.94 -7.71 10.97
N GLU A 245 13.03 -8.23 11.55
CA GLU A 245 14.09 -7.40 12.12
C GLU A 245 15.21 -7.11 11.13
N HIS A 246 15.36 -7.92 10.07
CA HIS A 246 16.44 -7.77 9.10
C HIS A 246 15.97 -8.09 7.68
N TYR A 247 16.65 -7.50 6.70
CA TYR A 247 16.43 -7.70 5.28
C TYR A 247 17.72 -8.16 4.62
N ILE A 248 17.59 -9.08 3.67
CA ILE A 248 18.69 -9.50 2.80
C ILE A 248 18.68 -8.60 1.58
N LEU A 249 19.81 -7.95 1.32
CA LEU A 249 20.04 -7.16 0.12
C LEU A 249 20.75 -8.02 -0.92
N LYS A 250 20.33 -7.98 -2.18
CA LYS A 250 20.98 -8.73 -3.28
C LYS A 250 21.39 -7.77 -4.40
N ARG A 251 22.67 -7.84 -4.81
CA ARG A 251 23.20 -7.18 -6.01
C ARG A 251 24.20 -8.10 -6.68
N GLU A 252 23.94 -8.48 -7.92
CA GLU A 252 24.66 -9.49 -8.66
C GLU A 252 24.77 -10.81 -7.85
N GLU A 253 25.99 -11.29 -7.63
CA GLU A 253 26.32 -12.45 -6.79
C GLU A 253 26.53 -12.08 -5.31
N GLY A 254 26.51 -10.78 -4.99
CA GLY A 254 26.74 -10.24 -3.65
C GLY A 254 25.46 -10.14 -2.82
N TYR A 255 25.63 -10.36 -1.52
CA TYR A 255 24.57 -10.28 -0.52
C TYR A 255 24.97 -9.34 0.63
N GLY A 256 24.02 -8.55 1.10
CA GLY A 256 24.15 -7.68 2.28
C GLY A 256 23.06 -7.97 3.30
N VAL A 257 23.19 -7.40 4.49
CA VAL A 257 22.20 -7.51 5.57
C VAL A 257 21.90 -6.12 6.12
N LEU A 258 20.63 -5.73 6.06
CA LEU A 258 20.10 -4.47 6.56
C LEU A 258 19.22 -4.73 7.79
N CYS A 259 19.41 -3.98 8.87
CA CYS A 259 18.53 -4.01 10.03
C CYS A 259 17.26 -3.18 9.74
N ASN A 260 16.14 -3.50 10.37
CA ASN A 260 14.89 -2.77 10.15
C ASN A 260 14.96 -1.30 10.58
N ASP A 261 15.90 -0.92 11.44
CA ASP A 261 16.19 0.47 11.82
C ASP A 261 17.04 1.23 10.78
N GLY A 262 17.33 0.61 9.64
CA GLY A 262 18.10 1.21 8.54
C GLY A 262 19.61 1.05 8.67
N ARG A 263 20.13 0.42 9.74
CA ARG A 263 21.58 0.17 9.86
C ARG A 263 22.02 -0.98 8.96
N LEU A 264 23.01 -0.72 8.09
CA LEU A 264 23.65 -1.76 7.30
C LEU A 264 24.58 -2.60 8.19
N ILE A 265 24.19 -3.84 8.45
CA ILE A 265 24.95 -4.79 9.28
C ILE A 265 26.11 -5.39 8.48
N ALA A 266 25.89 -5.62 7.19
CA ALA A 266 26.92 -6.11 6.29
C ALA A 266 26.73 -5.53 4.88
N ASN A 267 27.81 -5.07 4.28
CA ASN A 267 27.87 -4.62 2.90
C ASN A 267 27.53 -5.76 1.92
N ILE A 268 27.16 -5.37 0.69
CA ILE A 268 26.73 -6.29 -0.37
C ILE A 268 27.95 -6.97 -1.04
N GLU A 269 28.72 -7.66 -0.23
CA GLU A 269 29.97 -8.36 -0.59
C GLU A 269 29.98 -9.81 -0.09
N LEU A 270 28.95 -10.20 0.68
CA LEU A 270 28.86 -11.56 1.19
C LEU A 270 28.46 -12.52 0.07
N SER A 271 29.01 -13.73 0.12
CA SER A 271 28.40 -14.86 -0.58
C SER A 271 27.05 -15.21 0.03
N LYS A 272 26.17 -15.86 -0.74
CA LYS A 272 24.89 -16.40 -0.25
C LYS A 272 25.03 -17.21 1.04
N LYS A 273 26.09 -18.03 1.14
CA LYS A 273 26.37 -18.87 2.31
C LYS A 273 26.71 -18.01 3.53
N GLN A 274 27.54 -16.98 3.37
CA GLN A 274 27.90 -16.07 4.46
C GLN A 274 26.68 -15.28 4.96
N ALA A 275 25.88 -14.72 4.05
CA ALA A 275 24.64 -14.02 4.42
C ALA A 275 23.65 -14.94 5.15
N THR A 276 23.48 -16.18 4.66
CA THR A 276 22.62 -17.18 5.31
C THR A 276 23.10 -17.52 6.73
N LEU A 277 24.40 -17.73 6.91
CA LEU A 277 24.99 -18.02 8.23
C LEU A 277 24.82 -16.85 9.20
N MET A 278 25.01 -15.62 8.71
CA MET A 278 24.83 -14.39 9.50
C MET A 278 23.38 -14.21 9.96
N ILE A 279 22.41 -14.34 9.06
CA ILE A 279 20.99 -14.27 9.43
C ILE A 279 20.63 -15.36 10.44
N ASN A 280 21.09 -16.60 10.22
CA ASN A 280 20.84 -17.68 11.16
C ASN A 280 21.44 -17.41 12.54
N SER A 281 22.64 -16.83 12.64
CA SER A 281 23.25 -16.48 13.92
C SER A 281 22.49 -15.36 14.64
N ILE A 282 22.05 -14.34 13.90
CA ILE A 282 21.22 -13.23 14.43
C ILE A 282 19.89 -13.78 14.97
N CYS A 283 19.24 -14.67 14.21
CA CYS A 283 17.98 -15.27 14.61
C CYS A 283 18.13 -16.19 15.84
N GLN A 284 19.19 -17.01 15.90
CA GLN A 284 19.45 -17.89 17.05
C GLN A 284 19.69 -17.08 18.34
N TRP A 285 20.41 -15.97 18.26
CA TRP A 285 20.56 -15.03 19.38
C TRP A 285 19.22 -14.44 19.81
N SER A 286 18.36 -14.09 18.86
CA SER A 286 17.01 -13.57 19.16
C SER A 286 16.14 -14.62 19.88
N PHE A 287 16.25 -15.90 19.53
CA PHE A 287 15.54 -16.99 20.22
C PHE A 287 16.10 -17.29 21.62
N GLN A 288 17.40 -17.10 21.84
CA GLN A 288 18.01 -17.28 23.17
C GLN A 288 17.80 -16.05 24.08
N GLY A 289 17.64 -14.85 23.50
CA GLY A 289 17.43 -13.59 24.20
C GLY A 289 16.03 -13.36 24.77
N ASN A 290 15.06 -14.22 24.49
CA ASN A 290 13.72 -14.20 25.10
C ASN A 290 13.65 -14.97 26.44
N LEU A 291 14.78 -15.28 27.06
CA LEU A 291 14.87 -15.55 28.50
C LEU A 291 14.90 -14.20 29.23
N TYR A 292 13.72 -13.71 29.60
CA TYR A 292 13.62 -12.64 30.60
C TYR A 292 14.33 -13.11 31.88
N ILE A 293 15.33 -12.33 32.31
CA ILE A 293 15.81 -12.28 33.69
C ILE A 293 14.88 -11.36 34.47
#